data_AF-A0A6G6Z2V0-F1
#
_entry.id   AF-A0A6G6Z2V0-F1
#
_cell.length_a   1.000
_cell.length_b   1.000
_cell.length_c   1.000
_cell.angle_alpha   90.00
_cell.angle_beta   90.00
_cell.angle_gamma   90.00
#
_symmetry.space_group_name_H-M   'P 1'
#
loop_
_entity.id
_entity.type
_entity.pdbx_description
1 polymer ?
#
loop_
_entity_poly.entity_id
_entity_poly.type
_entity_poly.pdbx_seq_one_letter_code
_entity_poly.pdbx_strand_id
1 'polypeptide(L)'
;MSFLEKMKAAAAEAAQPVDSWRLRLERVRGKTGFDGLERISTQTLMDILEVSQRQRTAGNYRHLATLMAELGWTAVRVRDFTRGGYKEQVRGYVRDGRAVS
;
A
#
# COMPACT_ATOMS: atom_id res chain seq x y z
N MET A 1 34.08 -18.71 12.96
CA MET A 1 32.77 -18.27 13.45
C MET A 1 32.11 -19.38 14.24
N SER A 2 31.80 -19.11 15.49
CA SER A 2 31.10 -20.02 16.39
C SER A 2 29.64 -20.21 15.95
N PHE A 3 29.04 -21.37 16.26
CA PHE A 3 27.61 -21.63 16.01
C PHE A 3 26.71 -20.57 16.66
N LEU A 4 27.11 -20.07 17.83
CA LEU A 4 26.43 -18.98 18.55
C LEU A 4 26.46 -17.65 17.78
N GLU A 5 27.55 -17.35 17.06
CA GLU A 5 27.66 -16.14 16.24
C GLU A 5 26.77 -16.25 14.99
N LYS A 6 26.69 -17.43 14.37
CA LYS A 6 25.79 -17.68 13.24
C LYS A 6 24.32 -17.53 13.64
N MET A 7 23.95 -18.01 14.83
CA MET A 7 22.58 -17.85 15.36
C MET A 7 22.25 -16.38 15.67
N LYS A 8 23.18 -15.62 16.26
CA LYS A 8 22.98 -14.19 16.52
C LYS A 8 22.90 -13.37 15.22
N ALA A 9 23.71 -13.69 14.23
CA ALA A 9 23.65 -13.05 12.92
C ALA A 9 22.31 -13.35 12.22
N ALA A 10 21.85 -14.60 12.23
CA ALA A 10 20.56 -14.98 11.67
C ALA A 10 19.38 -14.33 12.40
N ALA A 11 19.46 -14.20 13.74
CA ALA A 11 18.44 -13.50 14.53
C ALA A 11 18.44 -11.99 14.26
N ALA A 12 19.61 -11.38 14.08
CA ALA A 12 19.74 -9.96 13.73
C ALA A 12 19.24 -9.67 12.30
N GLU A 13 19.47 -10.60 11.37
CA GLU A 13 18.96 -10.53 10.01
C GLU A 13 17.44 -10.74 9.93
N ALA A 14 16.89 -11.62 10.78
CA ALA A 14 15.44 -11.78 10.96
C ALA A 14 14.77 -10.64 11.74
N ALA A 15 15.54 -9.89 12.53
CA ALA A 15 15.07 -8.73 13.29
C ALA A 15 15.07 -7.41 12.48
N GLN A 16 15.30 -7.49 11.16
CA GLN A 16 15.00 -6.37 10.26
C GLN A 16 13.58 -5.87 10.59
N PRO A 17 13.40 -4.58 10.91
CA PRO A 17 12.09 -4.07 11.28
C PRO A 17 11.17 -4.24 10.08
N VAL A 18 10.33 -5.29 10.14
CA VAL A 18 9.28 -5.49 9.15
C VAL A 18 8.42 -4.25 9.19
N ASP A 19 8.39 -3.54 8.08
CA ASP A 19 7.65 -2.30 7.98
C ASP A 19 6.20 -2.52 8.40
N SER A 20 5.80 -1.83 9.47
CA SER A 20 4.45 -1.91 10.03
C SER A 20 3.35 -1.64 8.99
N TRP A 21 3.64 -0.85 7.96
CA TRP A 21 2.71 -0.57 6.87
C TRP A 21 2.60 -1.76 5.93
N ARG A 22 3.71 -2.42 5.61
CA ARG A 22 3.74 -3.55 4.67
C ARG A 22 2.75 -4.63 5.06
N LEU A 23 2.79 -5.08 6.31
CA LEU A 23 1.90 -6.14 6.82
C LEU A 23 0.42 -5.78 6.71
N ARG A 24 0.07 -4.51 6.93
CA ARG A 24 -1.30 -4.02 6.77
C ARG A 24 -1.68 -3.97 5.29
N LEU A 25 -0.79 -3.46 4.44
CA LEU A 25 -1.02 -3.26 3.01
C LEU A 25 -1.10 -4.58 2.21
N GLU A 26 -0.37 -5.63 2.61
CA GLU A 26 -0.45 -6.96 1.98
C GLU A 26 -1.88 -7.54 2.00
N ARG A 27 -2.61 -7.26 3.09
CA ARG A 27 -3.97 -7.74 3.32
C ARG A 27 -5.03 -6.85 2.71
N VAL A 28 -4.65 -5.64 2.25
CA VAL A 28 -5.61 -4.70 1.67
C VAL A 28 -6.24 -5.30 0.43
N ARG A 29 -7.55 -5.14 0.36
CA ARG A 29 -8.36 -5.37 -0.83
C ARG A 29 -9.10 -4.09 -1.18
N GLY A 30 -9.02 -3.71 -2.44
CA GLY A 30 -9.75 -2.60 -3.05
C GLY A 30 -11.10 -3.05 -3.59
N LYS A 31 -11.77 -2.14 -4.30
CA LYS A 31 -13.00 -2.42 -5.02
C LYS A 31 -12.69 -2.98 -6.39
N THR A 32 -13.16 -4.19 -6.67
CA THR A 32 -13.08 -4.79 -8.02
C THR A 32 -14.11 -4.16 -8.94
N GLY A 33 -13.66 -3.63 -10.08
CA GLY A 33 -14.51 -3.13 -11.15
C GLY A 33 -15.00 -4.23 -12.08
N PHE A 34 -15.95 -3.91 -12.96
CA PHE A 34 -16.45 -4.82 -14.00
C PHE A 34 -15.38 -5.25 -15.01
N ASP A 35 -14.30 -4.49 -15.11
CA ASP A 35 -13.13 -4.79 -15.93
C ASP A 35 -12.15 -5.79 -15.27
N GLY A 36 -12.47 -6.28 -14.07
CA GLY A 36 -11.61 -7.20 -13.31
C GLY A 36 -10.44 -6.51 -12.60
N LEU A 37 -10.34 -5.18 -12.69
CA LEU A 37 -9.30 -4.41 -12.01
C LEU A 37 -9.74 -4.02 -10.60
N GLU A 38 -8.87 -4.29 -9.64
CA GLU A 38 -9.04 -3.92 -8.24
C GLU A 38 -8.49 -2.51 -8.00
N ARG A 39 -9.28 -1.62 -7.40
CA ARG A 39 -8.95 -0.21 -7.20
C ARG A 39 -9.06 0.21 -5.75
N ILE A 40 -8.11 1.02 -5.27
CA ILE A 40 -8.17 1.63 -3.95
C ILE A 40 -7.65 3.06 -3.97
N SER A 41 -8.30 3.96 -3.23
CA SER A 41 -7.87 5.36 -3.13
C SER A 41 -6.71 5.54 -2.16
N THR A 42 -5.85 6.54 -2.41
CA THR A 42 -4.78 6.89 -1.45
C THR A 42 -5.35 7.30 -0.10
N GLN A 43 -6.52 7.95 -0.08
CA GLN A 43 -7.17 8.34 1.17
C GLN A 43 -7.55 7.11 2.00
N THR A 44 -8.21 6.12 1.40
CA THR A 44 -8.59 4.87 2.05
C THR A 44 -7.37 4.15 2.61
N LEU A 45 -6.25 4.12 1.88
CA LEU A 45 -5.00 3.52 2.36
C LEU A 45 -4.46 4.24 3.60
N MET A 46 -4.45 5.57 3.58
CA MET A 46 -4.01 6.36 4.73
C MET A 46 -4.94 6.21 5.93
N ASP A 47 -6.24 6.00 5.71
CA ASP A 47 -7.22 5.72 6.77
C ASP A 47 -6.99 4.33 7.37
N ILE A 48 -6.73 3.29 6.56
CA ILE A 48 -6.40 1.92 7.01
C ILE A 48 -5.07 1.90 7.79
N LEU A 49 -4.10 2.70 7.36
CA LEU A 49 -2.84 2.88 8.05
C LEU A 49 -2.95 3.78 9.29
N GLU A 50 -4.14 4.31 9.57
CA GLU A 50 -4.44 5.20 10.70
C GLU A 50 -3.55 6.45 10.74
N VAL A 51 -3.09 6.90 9.56
CA VAL A 51 -2.22 8.07 9.44
C VAL A 51 -3.06 9.33 9.56
N SER A 52 -2.89 10.03 10.69
CA SER A 52 -3.54 11.32 10.94
C SER A 52 -3.24 12.33 9.82
N GLN A 53 -4.18 13.23 9.54
CA GLN A 53 -4.02 14.22 8.46
C GLN A 53 -2.74 15.04 8.58
N ARG A 54 -2.32 15.39 9.81
CA ARG A 54 -1.08 16.14 10.09
C ARG A 54 0.19 15.37 9.70
N GLN A 55 0.13 14.04 9.72
CA GLN A 55 1.23 13.14 9.38
C GLN A 55 1.21 12.72 7.91
N ARG A 56 0.24 13.18 7.10
CA ARG A 56 0.20 12.90 5.65
C ARG A 56 1.18 13.80 4.89
N THR A 57 2.47 13.59 5.15
CA THR A 57 3.58 14.32 4.54
C THR A 57 3.98 13.72 3.20
N ALA A 58 4.72 14.47 2.39
CA ALA A 58 5.28 13.98 1.12
C ALA A 58 6.22 12.77 1.32
N GLY A 59 6.89 12.65 2.47
CA GLY A 59 7.68 11.47 2.83
C GLY A 59 6.81 10.24 2.96
N ASN A 60 5.72 10.35 3.71
CA ASN A 60 4.76 9.25 3.94
C ASN A 60 4.04 8.82 2.67
N TYR A 61 3.71 9.76 1.76
CA TYR A 61 3.16 9.39 0.45
C TYR A 61 4.17 8.69 -0.45
N ARG A 62 5.46 9.07 -0.41
CA ARG A 62 6.52 8.35 -1.15
C ARG A 62 6.71 6.95 -0.60
N HIS A 63 6.73 6.81 0.73
CA HIS A 63 6.82 5.53 1.42
C HIS A 63 5.66 4.59 1.02
N LEU A 64 4.43 5.09 1.06
CA LEU A 64 3.26 4.37 0.59
C LEU A 64 3.40 3.93 -0.88
N ALA A 65 3.86 4.84 -1.75
CA ALA A 65 4.00 4.54 -3.18
C ALA A 65 4.99 3.40 -3.44
N THR A 66 6.12 3.38 -2.73
CA THR A 66 7.12 2.30 -2.80
C THR A 66 6.48 0.97 -2.39
N LEU A 67 5.85 0.91 -1.21
CA LEU A 67 5.23 -0.34 -0.73
C LEU A 67 4.13 -0.85 -1.66
N MET A 68 3.27 0.05 -2.15
CA MET A 68 2.19 -0.35 -3.05
C MET A 68 2.75 -0.92 -4.36
N ALA A 69 3.81 -0.33 -4.93
CA ALA A 69 4.47 -0.85 -6.10
C ALA A 69 5.07 -2.25 -5.87
N GLU A 70 5.73 -2.46 -4.73
CA GLU A 70 6.27 -3.78 -4.34
C GLU A 70 5.17 -4.84 -4.14
N LEU A 71 3.98 -4.42 -3.73
CA LEU A 71 2.81 -5.29 -3.56
C LEU A 71 2.00 -5.50 -4.86
N GLY A 72 2.56 -5.11 -6.00
CA GLY A 72 1.97 -5.31 -7.32
C GLY A 72 0.89 -4.30 -7.71
N TRP A 73 0.77 -3.20 -6.96
CA TRP A 73 -0.17 -2.14 -7.29
C TRP A 73 0.47 -1.06 -8.16
N THR A 74 -0.29 -0.57 -9.13
CA THR A 74 0.10 0.51 -10.04
C THR A 74 -0.60 1.80 -9.65
N ALA A 75 0.15 2.89 -9.47
CA ALA A 75 -0.41 4.19 -9.18
C ALA A 75 -1.22 4.73 -10.37
N VAL A 76 -2.44 5.19 -10.10
CA VAL A 76 -3.34 5.76 -11.11
C VAL A 76 -3.91 7.10 -10.67
N ARG A 77 -4.24 7.93 -11.65
CA ARG A 77 -5.03 9.15 -11.46
C ARG A 77 -6.35 8.95 -12.18
N VAL A 78 -7.39 8.68 -11.41
CA VAL A 78 -8.73 8.50 -11.98
C VAL A 78 -9.45 9.83 -11.90
N ARG A 79 -10.07 10.23 -13.01
CA ARG A 79 -11.07 11.29 -13.00
C ARG A 79 -12.39 10.60 -12.70
N ASP A 80 -12.82 10.67 -11.45
CA ASP A 80 -14.12 10.12 -11.07
C ASP A 80 -15.13 11.27 -10.92
N PHE A 81 -16.40 10.97 -11.19
CA PHE A 81 -17.48 11.89 -10.88
C PHE A 81 -17.93 11.61 -9.45
N THR A 82 -17.80 12.59 -8.57
CA THR A 82 -18.46 12.49 -7.26
C THR A 82 -19.97 12.38 -7.47
N ARG A 83 -20.71 11.85 -6.48
CA ARG A 83 -22.19 11.76 -6.52
C ARG A 83 -22.90 13.09 -6.85
N GLY A 84 -22.22 14.24 -6.72
CA GLY A 84 -22.70 15.58 -7.07
C GLY A 84 -22.26 16.10 -8.45
N GLY A 85 -21.64 15.28 -9.30
CA GLY A 85 -21.27 15.67 -10.67
C GLY A 85 -19.94 16.42 -10.82
N TYR A 86 -19.17 16.58 -9.73
CA TYR A 86 -17.84 17.19 -9.81
C TYR A 86 -16.78 16.16 -10.22
N LYS A 87 -15.97 16.51 -11.22
CA LYS A 87 -14.80 15.71 -11.65
C LYS A 87 -13.69 15.85 -10.62
N GLU A 88 -13.63 14.94 -9.66
CA GLU A 88 -12.53 14.90 -8.71
C GLU A 88 -11.41 14.01 -9.26
N GLN A 89 -10.18 14.52 -9.25
CA GLN A 89 -9.01 13.71 -9.56
C GLN A 89 -8.64 12.91 -8.32
N VAL A 90 -9.18 11.70 -8.22
CA VAL A 90 -8.85 10.78 -7.13
C VAL A 90 -7.55 10.07 -7.48
N ARG A 91 -6.55 10.27 -6.62
CA ARG A 91 -5.30 9.50 -6.65
C ARG A 91 -5.55 8.16 -5.96
N GLY A 92 -5.05 7.10 -6.58
CA GLY A 92 -5.22 5.75 -6.07
C GLY A 92 -4.27 4.77 -6.72
N TYR A 93 -4.58 3.50 -6.50
CA TYR A 93 -3.81 2.37 -6.97
C TYR A 93 -4.73 1.34 -7.61
N VAL A 94 -4.24 0.67 -8.65
CA VAL A 94 -4.93 -0.40 -9.36
C VAL A 94 -4.04 -1.64 -9.42
N ARG A 95 -4.62 -2.83 -9.33
CA ARG A 95 -3.94 -4.08 -9.71
C ARG A 95 -4.92 -5.02 -10.39
N ASP A 96 -4.39 -6.04 -11.06
CA ASP A 96 -5.23 -7.10 -11.61
C ASP A 96 -5.78 -7.95 -10.46
N GLY A 97 -7.11 -7.96 -10.29
CA GLY A 97 -7.76 -8.77 -9.26
C GLY A 97 -7.67 -10.28 -9.51
N ARG A 98 -7.33 -10.69 -10.75
CA ARG A 98 -7.19 -12.09 -11.16
C ARG A 98 -5.78 -12.64 -10.92
N ALA A 99 -4.79 -11.77 -10.71
CA ALA A 99 -3.42 -12.17 -10.43
C ALA A 99 -3.18 -12.55 -8.96
N VAL A 100 -4.18 -12.36 -8.08
CA VAL A 100 -4.08 -12.54 -6.62
C VAL A 100 -5.07 -13.60 -6.10
N SER A 101 -5.66 -14.42 -7.00
CA SER A 101 -6.55 -15.54 -6.63
C SER A 101 -5.78 -16.83 -6.46
#